data_AF-A0A530QEH9-F1
#
_entry.id   AF-A0A530QEH9-F1
#
_cell.length_a   1.000
_cell.length_b   1.000
_cell.length_c   1.000
_cell.angle_alpha   90.00
_cell.angle_beta   90.00
_cell.angle_gamma   90.00
#
_symmetry.space_group_name_H-M   'P 1'
#
loop_
_entity.id
_entity.type
_entity.pdbx_description
1 polymer ?
#
loop_
_entity_poly.entity_id
_entity_poly.type
_entity_poly.pdbx_seq_one_letter_code
_entity_poly.pdbx_strand_id
1 'polypeptide(L)'
;AKVLLGLETASSGSVTLGKKEIQSTGIESRNVETVSSIQMVFQNPFDTLNPSHSVGSQIIRTLEKFNVGKTVAERRKRMLELLDLVK
;
A
#
# COMPACT_ATOMS: atom_id res chain seq x y z
N ALA A 1 -4.49 15.08 -0.26
CA ALA A 1 -4.31 13.60 -0.21
C ALA A 1 -3.81 13.09 1.15
N LYS A 2 -2.94 13.81 1.89
CA LYS A 2 -2.34 13.34 3.14
C LYS A 2 -3.36 12.94 4.23
N VAL A 3 -4.45 13.70 4.39
CA VAL A 3 -5.56 13.37 5.31
C VAL A 3 -6.24 12.04 4.96
N LEU A 4 -6.46 11.80 3.66
CA LEU A 4 -7.06 10.55 3.19
C LEU A 4 -6.16 9.35 3.51
N LEU A 5 -4.84 9.51 3.44
CA LEU A 5 -3.86 8.50 3.86
C LEU A 5 -3.66 8.41 5.37
N GLY A 6 -4.19 9.34 6.16
CA GLY A 6 -3.94 9.39 7.61
C GLY A 6 -2.53 9.85 7.99
N LEU A 7 -1.79 10.47 7.07
CA LEU A 7 -0.50 11.09 7.35
C LEU A 7 -0.66 12.45 8.06
N GLU A 8 -1.83 13.04 7.94
CA GLU A 8 -2.28 14.22 8.68
C GLU A 8 -3.74 13.97 9.10
N THR A 9 -4.20 14.60 10.17
CA THR A 9 -5.62 14.62 10.54
C THR A 9 -6.27 15.92 10.07
N ALA A 10 -7.55 15.87 9.74
CA ALA A 10 -8.26 17.07 9.32
C ALA A 10 -8.49 18.03 10.50
N SER A 11 -8.16 19.31 10.33
CA SER A 11 -8.55 20.35 11.28
C SER A 11 -10.04 20.71 11.17
N SER A 12 -10.63 20.53 9.98
CA SER A 12 -12.07 20.70 9.72
C SER A 12 -12.49 19.92 8.48
N GLY A 13 -13.80 19.73 8.30
CA GLY A 13 -14.37 18.91 7.21
C GLY A 13 -14.39 17.42 7.52
N SER A 14 -14.86 16.62 6.56
CA SER A 14 -14.96 15.16 6.69
C SER A 14 -14.43 14.44 5.45
N VAL A 15 -13.91 13.23 5.67
CA VAL A 15 -13.44 12.34 4.62
C VAL A 15 -13.96 10.95 4.93
N THR A 16 -14.74 10.40 4.00
CA THR A 16 -15.29 9.06 4.12
C THR A 16 -14.62 8.10 3.15
N LEU A 17 -14.30 6.91 3.64
CA LEU A 17 -13.97 5.74 2.82
C LEU A 17 -15.17 4.81 2.82
N GLY A 18 -15.95 4.83 1.74
CA GLY A 18 -17.27 4.21 1.71
C GLY A 18 -18.21 4.89 2.72
N LYS A 19 -18.64 4.16 3.76
CA LYS A 19 -19.49 4.68 4.85
C LYS A 19 -18.72 4.99 6.15
N LYS A 20 -17.39 4.82 6.14
CA LYS A 20 -16.53 4.99 7.32
C LYS A 20 -15.82 6.34 7.28
N GLU A 21 -16.00 7.15 8.31
CA GLU A 21 -15.21 8.36 8.50
C GLU A 21 -13.77 8.03 8.90
N ILE A 22 -12.80 8.69 8.27
CA ILE A 22 -11.38 8.41 8.45
C ILE A 22 -10.53 9.67 8.69
N GLN A 23 -11.13 10.86 8.65
CA GLN A 23 -10.43 12.15 8.71
C GLN A 23 -9.67 12.41 10.02
N SER A 24 -10.10 11.80 11.11
CA SER A 24 -9.55 12.04 12.46
C SER A 24 -8.62 10.93 12.95
N THR A 25 -8.43 9.87 12.16
CA THR A 25 -7.62 8.70 12.56
C THR A 25 -6.33 8.68 11.76
N GLY A 26 -5.21 8.91 12.46
CA GLY A 26 -3.87 8.77 11.91
C GLY A 26 -3.58 7.33 11.45
N ILE A 27 -2.64 7.18 10.53
CA ILE A 27 -2.35 5.92 9.83
C ILE A 27 -1.97 4.78 10.80
N GLU A 28 -1.25 5.10 11.88
CA GLU A 28 -0.84 4.18 12.93
C GLU A 28 -2.01 3.58 13.71
N SER A 29 -3.14 4.29 13.75
CA SER A 29 -4.35 3.87 14.46
C SER A 29 -5.37 3.20 13.53
N ARG A 30 -5.07 3.06 12.23
CA ARG A 30 -5.96 2.41 11.25
C ARG A 30 -5.68 0.90 11.20
N ASN A 31 -6.75 0.12 11.07
CA ASN A 31 -6.64 -1.33 10.87
C ASN A 31 -6.11 -1.67 9.46
N VAL A 32 -5.63 -2.90 9.30
CA VAL A 32 -5.01 -3.39 8.05
C VAL A 32 -5.96 -3.28 6.86
N GLU A 33 -7.27 -3.48 7.07
CA GLU A 33 -8.30 -3.38 6.04
C GLU A 33 -8.44 -1.94 5.51
N THR A 34 -8.39 -0.94 6.40
CA THR A 34 -8.45 0.48 6.00
C THR A 34 -7.15 0.92 5.32
N VAL A 35 -6.01 0.41 5.76
CA VAL A 35 -4.71 0.72 5.13
C VAL A 35 -4.58 0.07 3.76
N SER A 36 -5.01 -1.18 3.61
CA SER A 36 -4.91 -1.91 2.34
C SER A 36 -5.83 -1.36 1.24
N SER A 37 -6.96 -0.76 1.62
CA SER A 37 -7.95 -0.19 0.68
C SER A 37 -7.56 1.16 0.09
N ILE A 38 -6.51 1.81 0.60
CA ILE A 38 -6.00 3.08 0.09
C ILE A 38 -4.52 2.93 -0.21
N GLN A 39 -4.14 2.99 -1.48
CA GLN A 39 -2.73 2.98 -1.90
C GLN A 39 -2.40 4.20 -2.74
N MET A 40 -1.28 4.84 -2.42
CA MET A 40 -0.76 5.97 -3.18
C MET A 40 0.12 5.45 -4.32
N VAL A 41 -0.12 5.96 -5.53
CA VAL A 41 0.75 5.78 -6.69
C VAL A 41 1.39 7.13 -6.99
N PHE A 42 2.72 7.19 -6.91
CA PHE A 42 3.46 8.40 -7.19
C PHE A 42 3.72 8.55 -8.69
N GLN A 43 3.66 9.78 -9.20
CA GLN A 43 3.87 10.04 -10.63
C GLN A 43 5.34 9.98 -11.05
N ASN A 44 6.29 10.21 -10.13
CA ASN A 44 7.71 10.02 -10.42
C ASN A 44 8.19 8.66 -9.88
N PRO A 45 8.34 7.63 -10.72
CA PRO A 45 8.73 6.30 -10.25
C PRO A 45 10.17 6.25 -9.71
N PHE A 46 11.08 7.08 -10.25
CA PHE A 46 12.49 7.06 -9.87
C PHE A 46 12.74 7.50 -8.42
N ASP A 47 11.90 8.38 -7.88
CA ASP A 47 12.03 8.88 -6.51
C ASP A 47 11.45 7.93 -5.46
N THR A 48 10.75 6.88 -5.89
CA THR A 48 9.94 6.04 -4.98
C THR A 48 10.41 4.60 -4.86
N LEU A 49 11.20 4.15 -5.82
CA LEU A 49 11.88 2.87 -5.75
C LEU A 49 13.22 3.05 -5.03
N ASN A 50 13.51 2.17 -4.07
CA ASN A 50 14.83 2.13 -3.47
C ASN A 50 15.78 1.34 -4.40
N PRO A 51 16.78 1.98 -5.02
CA PRO A 51 17.67 1.33 -6.01
C PRO A 51 18.53 0.22 -5.40
N SER A 52 18.67 0.16 -4.07
CA SER A 52 19.36 -0.92 -3.37
C SER A 52 18.58 -2.24 -3.36
N HIS A 53 17.33 -2.25 -3.85
CA HIS A 53 16.46 -3.43 -3.86
C HIS A 53 15.88 -3.67 -5.25
N SER A 54 15.92 -4.94 -5.70
CA SER A 54 15.30 -5.32 -6.97
C SER A 54 13.79 -5.13 -6.94
N VAL A 55 13.18 -4.87 -8.10
CA VAL A 55 11.72 -4.74 -8.23
C VAL A 55 11.00 -5.96 -7.64
N GLY A 56 11.47 -7.17 -7.95
CA GLY A 56 10.89 -8.42 -7.42
C GLY A 56 10.95 -8.51 -5.89
N SER A 57 12.04 -8.05 -5.27
CA SER A 57 12.15 -8.04 -3.80
C SER A 57 11.18 -7.05 -3.14
N GLN A 58 10.95 -5.90 -3.77
CA GLN A 58 10.00 -4.88 -3.29
C GLN A 58 8.55 -5.40 -3.39
N ILE A 59 8.22 -6.14 -4.45
CA ILE A 59 6.92 -6.81 -4.61
C ILE A 59 6.74 -7.90 -3.53
N ILE A 60 7.73 -8.79 -3.35
CA ILE A 60 7.64 -9.88 -2.36
C ILE A 60 7.45 -9.33 -0.93
N ARG A 61 8.21 -8.28 -0.55
CA ARG A 61 8.06 -7.62 0.76
C ARG A 61 6.63 -7.11 1.00
N THR A 62 5.99 -6.62 -0.06
CA THR A 62 4.60 -6.15 0.01
C THR A 62 3.64 -7.33 0.22
N LEU A 63 3.83 -8.43 -0.50
CA LEU A 63 3.03 -9.66 -0.32
C LEU A 63 3.16 -10.21 1.11
N GLU A 64 4.35 -10.18 1.70
CA GLU A 64 4.57 -10.58 3.10
C GLU A 64 3.82 -9.69 4.08
N LYS A 65 3.91 -8.36 3.92
CA LYS A 65 3.24 -7.39 4.81
C LYS A 65 1.72 -7.54 4.83
N PHE A 66 1.14 -7.94 3.70
CA PHE A 66 -0.30 -8.18 3.57
C PHE A 66 -0.70 -9.66 3.71
N ASN A 67 0.21 -10.53 4.19
CA ASN A 67 -0.04 -11.96 4.36
C ASN A 67 -0.56 -12.68 3.10
N VAL A 68 -0.12 -12.24 1.92
CA VAL A 68 -0.45 -12.88 0.64
C VAL A 68 0.55 -14.00 0.35
N GLY A 69 0.04 -15.21 0.12
CA GLY A 69 0.83 -16.44 -0.01
C GLY A 69 1.30 -16.98 1.34
N LYS A 70 1.31 -18.30 1.50
CA LYS A 70 1.73 -19.03 2.70
C LYS A 70 3.21 -19.41 2.66
N THR A 71 3.75 -19.63 1.46
CA THR A 71 5.14 -20.07 1.27
C THR A 71 5.95 -19.10 0.42
N VAL A 72 7.29 -19.19 0.52
CA VAL A 72 8.21 -18.44 -0.34
C VAL A 72 7.95 -18.73 -1.82
N ALA A 73 7.68 -19.99 -2.17
CA ALA A 73 7.39 -20.40 -3.53
C ALA A 73 6.09 -19.77 -4.07
N GLU A 74 5.03 -19.75 -3.26
CA GLU A 74 3.77 -19.09 -3.63
C GLU A 74 3.93 -17.59 -3.85
N ARG A 75 4.68 -16.90 -2.97
CA ARG A 75 4.96 -15.47 -3.12
C ARG A 75 5.80 -15.18 -4.35
N ARG A 76 6.80 -16.03 -4.64
CA ARG A 76 7.61 -15.90 -5.85
C ARG A 76 6.78 -16.10 -7.11
N LYS A 77 5.89 -17.10 -7.13
CA LYS A 77 4.96 -17.32 -8.24
C LYS A 77 4.07 -16.09 -8.45
N ARG A 78 3.45 -15.59 -7.38
CA ARG A 78 2.59 -14.41 -7.44
C ARG A 78 3.33 -13.16 -7.91
N MET A 79 4.58 -12.97 -7.47
CA MET A 79 5.42 -11.86 -7.93
C MET A 79 5.68 -11.92 -9.43
N LEU A 80 5.97 -13.10 -9.98
CA LEU A 80 6.17 -13.28 -11.42
C LEU A 80 4.89 -13.01 -12.20
N GLU A 81 3.74 -13.49 -11.72
CA GLU A 81 2.43 -13.18 -12.32
C GLU A 81 2.17 -11.67 -12.37
N LEU A 82 2.51 -10.93 -11.30
CA LEU A 82 2.31 -9.48 -11.25
C LEU A 82 3.23 -8.73 -12.22
N LEU A 83 4.47 -9.20 -12.41
CA LEU A 83 5.38 -8.61 -13.40
C LEU A 83 4.90 -8.84 -14.83
N ASP A 84 4.30 -10.01 -15.11
CA ASP A 84 3.78 -10.36 -16.44
C ASP A 84 2.55 -9.53 -16.86
N LEU A 85 1.85 -8.90 -15.90
CA LEU A 85 0.74 -7.98 -16.20
C LEU A 85 1.20 -6.68 -16.86
N VAL A 86 2.48 -6.33 -16.74
CA VAL A 86 3.05 -5.12 -17.33
C VAL A 86 3.74 -5.52 -18.64
N LYS A 87 3.14 -5.12 -19.76
CA LYS A 87 3.70 -5.30 -21.11
C LYS A 87 4.61 -4.13 -21.49
#